data_AF-A0A229FQJ7-F1
#
_entry.id   AF-A0A229FQJ7-F1
#
_cell.length_a   1.000
_cell.length_b   1.000
_cell.length_c   1.000
_cell.angle_alpha   90.00
_cell.angle_beta   90.00
_cell.angle_gamma   90.00
#
_symmetry.space_group_name_H-M   'P 1'
#
loop_
_entity.id
_entity.type
_entity.pdbx_description
1 polymer ?
#
loop_
_entity_poly.entity_id
_entity_poly.type
_entity_poly.pdbx_seq_one_letter_code
_entity_poly.pdbx_strand_id
1 'polypeptide(L)' 'MEQTQNAVEQRPVFMPRVNSDNLVKTDMVRFERHVGFASRQKKKSINDLHQVIRKKYGFNNVL' A
#
# COMPACT_ATOMS: atom_id res chain seq x y z
N MET A 1 15.47 18.56 15.68
CA MET A 1 14.87 17.91 14.50
C MET A 1 13.78 16.98 15.02
N GLU A 2 12.52 17.40 15.00
CA GLU A 2 11.40 16.54 15.41
C GLU A 2 11.30 15.37 14.43
N GLN A 3 11.54 14.16 14.93
CA GLN A 3 11.24 12.94 14.18
C GLN A 3 9.72 12.81 14.16
N THR A 4 9.07 13.24 13.07
CA THR A 4 7.67 12.91 12.82
C THR A 4 7.51 11.40 12.89
N GLN A 5 6.75 10.93 13.88
CA GLN A 5 6.54 9.53 14.17
C GLN A 5 5.80 8.89 12.99
N ASN A 6 6.39 7.88 12.36
CA ASN A 6 5.73 7.15 11.28
C ASN A 6 4.60 6.30 11.88
N ALA A 7 3.40 6.40 11.30
CA ALA A 7 2.23 5.68 11.76
C ALA A 7 2.06 4.40 10.92
N VAL A 8 1.70 3.30 11.56
CA VAL A 8 1.38 2.07 10.82
C VAL A 8 -0.10 2.06 10.46
N GLU A 9 -0.41 2.04 9.18
CA GLU A 9 -1.78 2.11 8.63
C GLU A 9 -2.14 0.80 7.92
N GLN A 10 -3.44 0.51 7.80
CA GLN A 10 -3.96 -0.58 6.98
C GLN A 10 -4.80 -0.02 5.83
N ARG A 11 -4.56 -0.50 4.60
CA ARG A 11 -5.34 -0.14 3.42
C ARG A 11 -5.84 -1.37 2.67
N PRO A 12 -7.06 -1.32 2.10
CA PRO A 12 -7.54 -2.39 1.24
C PRO A 12 -6.75 -2.37 -0.07
N VAL A 13 -6.41 -3.57 -0.54
CA VAL A 13 -5.82 -3.83 -1.84
C VAL A 13 -6.77 -4.71 -2.63
N PHE A 14 -7.05 -4.28 -3.85
CA PHE A 14 -8.02 -4.91 -4.75
C PHE A 14 -7.26 -5.63 -5.87
N MET A 15 -7.42 -6.95 -5.93
CA MET A 15 -6.77 -7.81 -6.91
C MET A 15 -7.82 -8.40 -7.85
N PRO A 16 -7.70 -8.23 -9.17
CA PRO A 16 -8.66 -8.81 -10.10
C PRO A 16 -8.63 -10.34 -10.03
N ARG A 17 -9.80 -10.96 -10.14
CA ARG A 17 -9.93 -12.41 -10.32
C ARG A 17 -10.47 -12.69 -11.71
N VAL A 18 -9.86 -13.63 -12.41
CA VAL A 18 -10.43 -14.20 -13.64
C VAL A 18 -11.32 -15.39 -13.26
N ASN A 19 -12.44 -15.56 -13.97
CA ASN A 19 -13.36 -16.70 -13.81
C ASN A 19 -13.94 -16.88 -12.39
N SER A 20 -14.43 -15.80 -11.78
CA SER A 20 -15.17 -15.84 -10.52
C SER A 20 -16.34 -14.87 -10.58
N ASP A 21 -17.46 -15.24 -9.93
CA ASP A 21 -18.62 -14.34 -9.77
C ASP A 21 -18.25 -13.04 -9.03
N ASN A 22 -17.19 -13.09 -8.21
CA ASN A 22 -16.58 -11.92 -7.59
C ASN A 22 -15.37 -11.46 -8.43
N LEU A 23 -15.51 -10.29 -9.05
CA LEU A 23 -14.52 -9.71 -9.96
C LEU A 23 -13.19 -9.36 -9.27
N VAL A 24 -13.20 -9.21 -7.94
CA VAL A 24 -12.08 -8.68 -7.18
C VAL A 24 -11.91 -9.43 -5.86
N LYS A 25 -10.67 -9.74 -5.50
CA LYS A 25 -10.24 -10.15 -4.16
C LYS A 25 -9.77 -8.92 -3.41
N THR A 26 -10.28 -8.70 -2.21
CA THR A 26 -9.86 -7.62 -1.32
C THR A 26 -9.03 -8.18 -0.18
N ASP A 27 -7.91 -7.54 0.15
CA ASP A 27 -7.11 -7.87 1.34
C ASP A 27 -6.57 -6.59 2.00
N MET A 28 -6.46 -6.58 3.33
CA MET A 28 -5.93 -5.44 4.07
C MET A 28 -4.41 -5.56 4.17
N VAL A 29 -3.70 -4.54 3.71
CA VAL A 29 -2.24 -4.47 3.75
C VAL A 29 -1.80 -3.43 4.77
N ARG A 30 -0.96 -3.88 5.70
CA ARG A 30 -0.31 -3.05 6.70
C ARG A 30 0.96 -2.45 6.12
N PHE A 31 1.11 -1.13 6.22
CA PHE A 31 2.30 -0.42 5.73
C PHE A 31 2.63 0.80 6.60
N GLU A 32 3.85 1.30 6.46
CA GLU A 32 4.32 2.49 7.17
C GLU A 32 3.91 3.75 6.41
N ARG A 33 3.16 4.62 7.10
CA ARG A 33 2.77 5.94 6.59
C ARG A 33 3.71 7.00 7.15
N HIS A 34 4.35 7.71 6.23
CA HIS A 34 5.15 8.88 6.54
C HIS A 34 4.22 10.09 6.63
N VAL A 35 3.95 10.53 7.85
CA VAL A 35 3.01 11.61 8.15
C VAL A 35 3.58 12.98 7.73
N GLY A 36 2.73 13.82 7.14
CA GLY A 36 3.06 15.18 6.74
C GLY A 36 2.50 15.57 5.37
N PHE A 37 2.57 16.86 5.06
CA PHE A 37 1.98 17.43 3.84
C PHE A 37 2.94 17.47 2.65
N ALA A 38 4.24 17.29 2.89
CA ALA A 38 5.24 17.36 1.84
C ALA A 38 5.07 16.21 0.83
N SER A 39 5.15 16.54 -0.46
CA SER A 39 4.99 15.57 -1.55
C SER A 39 5.94 14.38 -1.43
N ARG A 40 7.16 14.61 -0.92
CA ARG A 40 8.16 13.55 -0.69
C ARG A 40 7.70 12.51 0.33
N GLN A 41 7.04 12.93 1.42
CA GLN A 41 6.52 12.03 2.46
C GLN A 41 5.35 11.18 1.93
N LYS A 42 4.44 11.82 1.18
CA LYS A 42 3.33 11.13 0.51
C LYS A 42 3.83 10.08 -0.49
N LYS A 43 4.78 10.46 -1.35
CA LYS A 43 5.38 9.55 -2.34
C LYS A 43 6.09 8.37 -1.67
N LYS A 44 6.80 8.60 -0.56
CA LYS A 44 7.43 7.52 0.21
C LYS A 44 6.41 6.53 0.75
N SER A 45 5.30 7.01 1.32
CA SER A 45 4.21 6.16 1.82
C SER A 45 3.60 5.27 0.73
N ILE A 46 3.40 5.81 -0.48
CA ILE A 46 2.89 5.05 -1.63
C ILE A 46 3.90 3.99 -2.07
N ASN A 47 5.18 4.36 -2.17
CA ASN A 47 6.24 3.41 -2.55
C ASN A 47 6.35 2.26 -1.56
N ASP A 48 6.26 2.54 -0.26
CA ASP A 48 6.31 1.52 0.79
C ASP A 48 5.10 0.58 0.70
N LEU A 49 3.90 1.11 0.48
CA LEU A 49 2.70 0.32 0.20
C LEU A 49 2.91 -0.60 -1.01
N HIS A 50 3.41 -0.05 -2.13
CA HIS A 50 3.67 -0.83 -3.33
C HIS A 50 4.70 -1.92 -3.07
N GLN A 51 5.78 -1.63 -2.33
CA GLN A 51 6.80 -2.62 -1.99
C GLN A 51 6.22 -3.77 -1.15
N VAL A 52 5.34 -3.48 -0.19
CA VAL A 52 4.66 -4.52 0.61
C VAL A 52 3.76 -5.38 -0.29
N ILE A 53 2.98 -4.77 -1.18
CA ILE A 53 2.11 -5.48 -2.13
C ILE A 53 2.94 -6.40 -3.04
N ARG A 54 4.03 -5.88 -3.62
CA ARG A 54 4.95 -6.65 -4.47
C ARG A 54 5.53 -7.86 -3.73
N LYS A 55 5.98 -7.67 -2.48
CA LYS A 55 6.52 -8.76 -1.65
C LYS A 55 5.47 -9.80 -1.27
N LYS A 56 4.26 -9.36 -0.93
CA LYS A 56 3.20 -10.25 -0.42
C LYS A 56 2.52 -11.06 -1.53
N TYR A 57 2.34 -10.48 -2.72
CA TYR A 57 1.54 -11.11 -3.79
C TYR A 57 2.29 -11.33 -5.11
N GLY A 58 3.52 -10.82 -5.25
CA GLY A 58 4.32 -11.02 -6.45
C GLY A 58 3.89 -10.18 -7.67
N PHE A 59 3.09 -9.13 -7.50
CA PHE A 59 2.70 -8.27 -8.61
C PHE A 59 3.88 -7.43 -9.10
N ASN A 60 4.05 -7.31 -10.41
CA ASN A 60 5.07 -6.41 -11.00
C ASN A 60 4.56 -4.97 -11.08
N ASN A 61 3.29 -4.81 -11.42
CA ASN A 61 2.61 -3.53 -11.57
C ASN A 61 1.55 -3.36 -10.47
N VAL A 62 1.65 -2.26 -9.75
CA VAL A 62 0.71 -1.84 -8.69
C VAL A 62 0.27 -0.43 -9.05
N LEU A 63 -1.05 -0.22 -9.15
CA LEU A 63 -1.70 1.03 -9.54
C LEU A 63 -2.21 1.80 -8.32
#